data_AF-A0A2R5G3P1-F1
#
_entry.id   AF-A0A2R5G3P1-F1
#
_cell.length_a   1.000
_cell.length_b   1.000
_cell.length_c   1.000
_cell.angle_alpha   90.00
_cell.angle_beta   90.00
_cell.angle_gamma   90.00
#
_symmetry.space_group_name_H-M   'P 1'
#
loop_
_entity.id
_entity.type
_entity.pdbx_description
1 polymer ?
#
loop_
_entity_poly.entity_id
_entity_poly.type
_entity_poly.pdbx_seq_one_letter_code
_entity_poly.pdbx_strand_id
1 'polypeptide(L)' 'MTEDINKSYVQRYVAQANSTDNEAVKNNCLYRAGTHMEVIECNGDDKLTPEQQQIVLDAAKRLEGIG' A
#
# COMPACT_ATOMS: atom_id res chain seq x y z
N MET A 1 2.00 3.45 -20.64
CA MET A 1 2.02 4.64 -19.75
C MET A 1 1.23 4.45 -18.45
N THR A 2 0.46 3.37 -18.29
CA THR A 2 -0.32 3.09 -17.06
C THR A 2 0.49 2.45 -15.93
N GLU A 3 1.51 1.65 -16.25
CA GLU A 3 2.34 0.97 -15.23
C GLU A 3 3.18 1.94 -14.40
N ASP A 4 3.79 2.96 -15.01
CA ASP A 4 4.54 4.01 -14.29
C ASP A 4 3.68 4.82 -13.33
N ILE A 5 2.42 5.11 -13.71
CA ILE A 5 1.46 5.85 -12.88
C ILE A 5 1.09 5.00 -11.66
N ASN A 6 0.84 3.70 -11.86
CA ASN A 6 0.50 2.78 -10.78
C ASN A 6 1.68 2.61 -9.81
N LYS A 7 2.90 2.48 -10.34
CA LYS A 7 4.13 2.40 -9.53
C LYS A 7 4.36 3.66 -8.71
N SER A 8 4.22 4.84 -9.31
CA SER A 8 4.37 6.11 -8.60
C SER A 8 3.33 6.29 -7.49
N TYR A 9 2.08 5.88 -7.73
CA TYR A 9 1.02 5.94 -6.73
C TYR A 9 1.31 5.06 -5.53
N VAL A 10 1.60 3.77 -5.77
CA VAL A 10 1.90 2.80 -4.71
C VAL A 10 3.14 3.21 -3.92
N GLN A 11 4.22 3.60 -4.60
CA GLN A 11 5.46 4.04 -3.96
C GLN A 11 5.24 5.23 -3.03
N ARG A 12 4.47 6.23 -3.46
CA ARG A 12 4.18 7.42 -2.64
C ARG A 12 3.49 7.03 -1.32
N TYR A 13 2.47 6.19 -1.38
CA TYR A 13 1.72 5.82 -0.18
C TYR A 13 2.49 4.85 0.72
N VAL A 14 3.26 3.91 0.15
CA VAL A 14 4.12 3.03 0.94
C VAL A 14 5.25 3.82 1.63
N ALA A 15 5.87 4.77 0.93
CA ALA A 15 6.88 5.65 1.52
C ALA A 15 6.30 6.50 2.67
N GLN A 16 5.08 7.02 2.50
CA GLN A 16 4.39 7.77 3.55
C GLN A 16 4.04 6.87 4.76
N ALA A 17 3.56 5.64 4.52
CA ALA A 17 3.27 4.66 5.56
C ALA A 17 4.52 4.32 6.39
N ASN A 18 5.69 4.23 5.75
CA ASN A 18 6.97 3.96 6.42
C ASN A 18 7.59 5.19 7.11
N SER A 19 7.12 6.39 6.81
CA SER A 19 7.66 7.66 7.35
C SER A 19 6.87 8.20 8.54
N THR A 20 5.89 7.45 9.04
CA THR A 20 5.01 7.87 10.14
C THR A 20 4.87 6.77 11.19
N ASP A 21 4.88 7.17 12.47
CA ASP A 21 4.57 6.29 13.59
C ASP A 21 3.05 6.26 13.91
N ASN A 22 2.25 7.06 13.21
CA ASN A 22 0.81 7.11 13.42
C ASN A 22 0.12 5.95 12.69
N GLU A 23 -0.41 4.99 13.46
CA GLU A 23 -1.07 3.80 12.91
C GLU A 23 -2.23 4.13 11.98
N ALA A 24 -3.05 5.15 12.27
CA ALA A 24 -4.15 5.53 11.39
C ALA A 24 -3.66 6.06 10.04
N VAL A 25 -2.59 6.86 10.04
CA VAL A 25 -1.98 7.35 8.79
C VAL A 25 -1.35 6.19 8.01
N LYS A 26 -0.62 5.31 8.69
CA LYS A 26 -0.01 4.12 8.10
C LYS A 26 -1.06 3.23 7.44
N ASN A 27 -2.12 2.91 8.17
CA ASN A 27 -3.24 2.10 7.73
C ASN A 27 -3.96 2.72 6.53
N ASN A 28 -4.27 4.02 6.57
CA ASN A 28 -4.88 4.71 5.44
C ASN A 28 -4.01 4.65 4.17
N CYS A 29 -2.70 4.83 4.33
CA CYS A 29 -1.76 4.79 3.20
C CYS A 29 -1.65 3.38 2.61
N LEU A 30 -1.50 2.36 3.45
CA LEU A 30 -1.46 0.97 3.00
C LEU A 30 -2.79 0.54 2.39
N TYR A 31 -3.92 1.06 2.88
CA TYR A 31 -5.23 0.77 2.32
C TYR A 31 -5.36 1.30 0.89
N ARG A 32 -4.94 2.54 0.64
CA ARG A 32 -4.92 3.14 -0.70
C ARG A 32 -3.97 2.40 -1.64
N ALA A 33 -2.78 2.06 -1.17
CA ALA A 33 -1.82 1.30 -1.98
C ALA A 33 -2.36 -0.09 -2.31
N GLY A 34 -2.89 -0.79 -1.32
CA GLY A 34 -3.39 -2.16 -1.46
C GLY A 34 -4.63 -2.26 -2.36
N THR A 35 -5.58 -1.34 -2.21
CA THR A 35 -6.78 -1.29 -3.09
C THR A 35 -6.40 -0.93 -4.52
N HIS A 36 -5.42 -0.03 -4.72
CA HIS A 36 -4.92 0.32 -6.03
C HIS A 36 -4.17 -0.84 -6.72
N MET A 37 -3.48 -1.69 -5.96
CA MET A 37 -2.85 -2.91 -6.43
C MET A 37 -3.81 -4.12 -6.49
N GLU A 38 -5.07 -3.95 -6.10
CA GLU A 38 -6.09 -5.01 -6.04
C GLU A 38 -5.68 -6.22 -5.16
N VAL A 39 -4.87 -5.99 -4.12
CA VAL A 39 -4.41 -7.05 -3.17
C VAL A 39 -5.23 -7.12 -1.89
N ILE A 40 -6.06 -6.11 -1.65
CA ILE A 40 -7.06 -6.07 -0.57
C ILE A 40 -8.37 -5.53 -1.13
N GLU A 41 -9.48 -5.87 -0.50
CA GLU A 41 -10.81 -5.43 -0.91
C GLU A 41 -11.04 -3.94 -0.60
N CYS A 42 -11.65 -3.23 -1.55
CA CYS A 42 -12.09 -1.85 -1.35
C CYS A 42 -13.45 -1.82 -0.60
N ASN A 43 -13.41 -2.11 0.70
CA ASN A 43 -14.58 -2.19 1.59
C ASN A 43 -14.88 -0.89 2.39
N GLY A 44 -14.12 0.18 2.19
CA GLY A 44 -14.18 1.42 2.97
C GLY A 44 -13.62 1.34 4.39
N ASP A 45 -13.06 0.21 4.82
CA ASP A 45 -12.44 0.04 6.14
C ASP A 45 -10.91 0.08 6.01
N ASP A 46 -10.32 1.19 6.43
CA ASP A 46 -8.86 1.37 6.38
C ASP A 46 -8.13 0.67 7.52
N LYS A 47 -8.82 -0.05 8.44
CA LYS A 47 -8.19 -0.72 9.58
C LYS A 47 -7.58 -2.06 9.18
N LEU A 48 -6.43 -1.97 8.51
CA LEU A 48 -5.67 -3.14 8.11
C LEU A 48 -5.10 -3.90 9.32
N THR A 49 -5.34 -5.21 9.34
CA THR A 49 -4.64 -6.11 10.26
C THR A 49 -3.13 -6.16 9.93
N PRO A 50 -2.27 -6.55 10.87
CA PRO A 50 -0.83 -6.69 10.60
C PRO A 50 -0.53 -7.60 9.40
N GLU A 51 -1.33 -8.65 9.20
CA GLU A 51 -1.21 -9.56 8.05
C GLU A 51 -1.55 -8.85 6.73
N GLN A 52 -2.64 -8.08 6.70
CA GLN A 52 -3.01 -7.29 5.53
C GLN A 52 -1.98 -6.20 5.21
N GLN A 53 -1.43 -5.54 6.25
CA GLN A 53 -0.34 -4.58 6.07
C GLN A 53 0.88 -5.24 5.40
N GLN A 54 1.25 -6.45 5.84
CA GLN A 54 2.37 -7.18 5.26
C GLN A 54 2.11 -7.59 3.81
N ILE A 55 0.89 -8.05 3.48
CA ILE A 55 0.50 -8.39 2.10
C ILE A 55 0.66 -7.19 1.17
N VAL A 56 0.21 -6.00 1.59
CA VAL A 56 0.35 -4.76 0.81
C VAL A 56 1.84 -4.41 0.61
N LEU A 57 2.64 -4.49 1.67
CA LEU A 57 4.08 -4.18 1.60
C LEU A 57 4.84 -5.15 0.69
N ASP A 58 4.51 -6.45 0.73
CA ASP A 58 5.09 -7.47 -0.16
C ASP A 58 4.69 -7.23 -1.62
N ALA A 59 3.41 -6.92 -1.86
CA ALA A 59 2.93 -6.60 -3.20
C ALA A 59 3.63 -5.36 -3.79
N ALA A 60 3.80 -4.31 -2.97
CA ALA A 60 4.52 -3.11 -3.37
C ALA A 60 5.98 -3.42 -3.76
N LYS A 61 6.70 -4.22 -2.95
CA LYS A 61 8.09 -4.62 -3.27
C LYS A 61 8.20 -5.36 -4.60
N ARG A 62 7.26 -6.26 -4.89
CA ARG A 62 7.20 -7.00 -6.16
C ARG A 62 6.95 -6.04 -7.34
N LEU A 63 6.06 -5.08 -7.17
CA LEU A 63 5.76 -4.07 -8.18
C LEU A 63 6.95 -3.12 -8.43
N GLU A 64 7.77 -2.88 -7.41
CA GLU A 64 9.01 -2.13 -7.57
C GLU A 64 10.11 -2.90 -8.30
N GLY A 65 9.99 -4.23 -8.44
CA GLY A 65 11.02 -5.10 -9.01
C GLY A 65 12.16 -5.40 -8.02
N ILE A 66 11.89 -5.27 -6.71
CA ILE A 66 12.85 -5.56 -5.63
C ILE A 66 12.68 -7.02 -5.16
N GLY A 67 12.41 -7.94 -6.08
CA GLY A 67 12.11 -9.35 -5.78
C GLY A 67 12.72 -10.30 -6.80
#